data_AF-A0A0P9S1T4-F1
#
_entry.id   AF-A0A0P9S1T4-F1
#
_cell.length_a   1.000
_cell.length_b   1.000
_cell.length_c   1.000
_cell.angle_alpha   90.00
_cell.angle_beta   90.00
_cell.angle_gamma   90.00
#
_symmetry.space_group_name_H-M   'P 1'
#
loop_
_entity.id
_entity.type
_entity.pdbx_description
1 polymer ?
#
loop_
_entity_poly.entity_id
_entity_poly.type
_entity_poly.pdbx_seq_one_letter_code
_entity_poly.pdbx_strand_id
1 'polypeptide(L)'
;MSENSLASTIAGAIITTGLTLLGTSLLQGRESDRANHAKFLDGAQATAQETSKLLAEGYSALETLTQDSSKSEGSAAKLENVRKYDEFYRGWRQRLIENQFRVSRYFGATISANIIHLKEIEVAKIHDPAAPEPCTLPGIDDSLDMNKLAERIRCLVTISAFWDRRQQSVNPHDLDEQLTLERSRSINTENIRRQMISYEASYVRILRGLDDRFSALGAKRVL
;
A
#
# COMPACT_ATOMS: atom_id res chain seq x y z
N MET A 1 38.52 11.23 70.63
CA MET A 1 38.94 10.96 69.24
C MET A 1 37.93 10.12 68.42
N SER A 2 36.65 9.97 68.84
CA SER A 2 35.67 9.12 68.11
C SER A 2 34.61 9.87 67.30
N GLU A 3 34.48 11.19 67.42
CA GLU A 3 33.41 11.95 66.74
C GLU A 3 33.68 12.21 65.25
N ASN A 4 34.96 12.37 64.86
CA ASN A 4 35.34 12.60 63.45
C ASN A 4 35.17 11.34 62.56
N SER A 5 35.19 10.15 63.16
CA SER A 5 35.05 8.87 62.45
C SER A 5 33.59 8.57 62.08
N LEU A 6 32.64 9.08 62.86
CA LEU A 6 31.23 8.78 62.70
C LEU A 6 30.59 9.73 61.66
N ALA A 7 31.00 11.00 61.69
CA ALA A 7 30.63 11.99 60.66
C ALA A 7 31.16 11.64 59.26
N SER A 8 32.40 11.14 59.16
CA SER A 8 32.98 10.75 57.86
C SER A 8 32.30 9.50 57.26
N THR A 9 31.89 8.55 58.11
CA THR A 9 31.23 7.31 57.67
C THR A 9 29.80 7.58 57.19
N ILE A 10 29.06 8.46 57.88
CA ILE A 10 27.71 8.86 57.46
C ILE A 10 27.74 9.68 56.16
N ALA A 11 28.68 10.63 56.04
CA ALA A 11 28.85 11.43 54.82
C ALA A 11 29.25 10.54 53.62
N GLY A 12 30.15 9.58 53.82
CA GLY A 12 30.53 8.60 52.81
C GLY A 12 29.34 7.75 52.35
N ALA A 13 28.56 7.21 53.29
CA ALA A 13 27.38 6.40 52.98
C ALA A 13 26.31 7.17 52.17
N ILE A 14 26.06 8.45 52.49
CA ILE A 14 25.11 9.28 51.75
C ILE A 14 25.59 9.55 50.32
N ILE A 15 26.87 9.85 50.13
CA ILE A 15 27.46 10.12 48.81
C ILE A 15 27.44 8.85 47.95
N THR A 16 27.83 7.70 48.50
CA THR A 16 27.82 6.43 47.76
C THR A 16 26.39 6.01 47.40
N THR A 17 25.42 6.17 48.31
CA THR A 17 24.02 5.83 48.05
C THR A 17 23.41 6.75 46.99
N GLY A 18 23.71 8.06 47.04
CA GLY A 18 23.26 9.03 46.04
C GLY A 18 23.86 8.80 44.65
N LEU A 19 25.17 8.52 44.56
CA LEU A 19 25.83 8.16 43.30
C LEU A 19 25.32 6.83 42.73
N THR A 20 25.05 5.86 43.59
CA THR A 20 24.51 4.56 43.17
C THR A 20 23.09 4.70 42.65
N LEU A 21 22.22 5.49 43.30
CA LEU A 21 20.85 5.79 42.84
C LEU A 21 20.81 6.59 41.54
N LEU A 22 21.68 7.60 41.39
CA LEU A 22 21.83 8.34 40.13
C LEU A 22 22.39 7.45 39.02
N GLY A 23 23.37 6.60 39.34
CA GLY A 23 23.94 5.63 38.41
C GLY A 23 22.92 4.61 37.93
N THR A 24 22.15 4.00 38.83
CA THR A 24 21.12 3.01 38.49
C THR A 24 19.94 3.62 37.75
N SER A 25 19.49 4.83 38.10
CA SER A 25 18.41 5.52 37.37
C SER A 25 18.84 5.90 35.94
N LEU A 26 20.08 6.36 35.73
CA LEU A 26 20.62 6.60 34.39
C LEU A 26 20.81 5.32 33.59
N LEU A 27 21.24 4.23 34.23
CA LEU A 27 21.39 2.92 33.58
C LEU A 27 20.01 2.31 33.24
N GLN A 28 19.05 2.35 34.15
CA GLN A 28 17.67 1.93 33.90
C GLN A 28 17.00 2.77 32.80
N GLY A 29 17.23 4.07 32.78
CA GLY A 29 16.75 4.94 31.71
C GLY A 29 17.31 4.52 30.35
N ARG A 30 18.62 4.29 30.26
CA ARG A 30 19.27 3.81 29.02
C ARG A 30 18.82 2.41 28.59
N GLU A 31 18.61 1.50 29.53
CA GLU A 31 18.08 0.16 29.22
C GLU A 31 16.62 0.21 28.76
N SER A 32 15.79 1.01 29.43
CA SER A 32 14.41 1.27 29.03
C SER A 32 14.36 1.88 27.63
N ASP A 33 15.19 2.88 27.34
CA ASP A 33 15.25 3.53 26.03
C ASP A 33 15.70 2.57 24.94
N ARG A 34 16.72 1.73 25.21
CA ARG A 34 17.15 0.68 24.28
C ARG A 34 16.06 -0.37 24.05
N ALA A 35 15.38 -0.80 25.10
CA ALA A 35 14.30 -1.78 25.00
C ALA A 35 13.09 -1.21 24.23
N ASN A 36 12.74 0.06 24.47
CA ASN A 36 11.69 0.76 23.75
C ASN A 36 12.06 0.96 22.27
N HIS A 37 13.32 1.30 21.99
CA HIS A 37 13.83 1.43 20.63
C HIS A 37 13.81 0.09 19.89
N ALA A 38 14.24 -1.00 20.53
CA ALA A 38 14.17 -2.35 19.95
C ALA A 38 12.72 -2.74 19.63
N LYS A 39 11.80 -2.58 20.59
CA LYS A 39 10.36 -2.83 20.37
C LYS A 39 9.78 -1.98 19.23
N PHE A 40 10.24 -0.74 19.10
CA PHE A 40 9.82 0.13 18.00
C PHE A 40 10.33 -0.40 16.65
N LEU A 41 11.59 -0.81 16.55
CA LEU A 41 12.18 -1.41 15.34
C LEU A 41 11.49 -2.73 14.98
N ASP A 42 11.19 -3.59 15.95
CA ASP A 42 10.46 -4.84 15.72
C ASP A 42 9.06 -4.56 15.14
N GLY A 43 8.35 -3.57 15.72
CA GLY A 43 7.05 -3.13 15.22
C GLY A 43 7.12 -2.55 13.80
N ALA A 44 8.16 -1.76 13.49
CA ALA A 44 8.40 -1.24 12.17
C ALA A 44 8.70 -2.36 11.16
N GLN A 45 9.54 -3.34 11.52
CA GLN A 45 9.87 -4.48 10.67
C GLN A 45 8.62 -5.33 10.34
N ALA A 46 7.84 -5.68 11.36
CA ALA A 46 6.60 -6.45 11.18
C ALA A 46 5.61 -5.68 10.28
N THR A 47 5.53 -4.36 10.45
CA THR A 47 4.70 -3.50 9.60
C THR A 47 5.19 -3.50 8.15
N ALA A 48 6.51 -3.39 7.91
CA ALA A 48 7.08 -3.43 6.56
C ALA A 48 6.83 -4.79 5.88
N GLN A 49 6.96 -5.90 6.61
CA GLN A 49 6.70 -7.25 6.10
C GLN A 49 5.23 -7.44 5.72
N GLU A 50 4.29 -7.09 6.61
CA GLU A 50 2.85 -7.18 6.33
C GLU A 50 2.46 -6.27 5.17
N THR A 51 3.01 -5.05 5.11
CA THR A 51 2.77 -4.12 4.00
C THR A 51 3.26 -4.71 2.67
N SER A 52 4.48 -5.26 2.65
CA SER A 52 5.05 -5.88 1.44
C SER A 52 4.19 -7.04 0.95
N LYS A 53 3.74 -7.90 1.88
CA LYS A 53 2.83 -9.01 1.59
C LYS A 53 1.51 -8.52 1.01
N LEU A 54 0.87 -7.53 1.63
CA LEU A 54 -0.39 -6.95 1.15
C LEU A 54 -0.26 -6.38 -0.27
N LEU A 55 0.83 -5.67 -0.55
CA LEU A 55 1.04 -5.10 -1.87
C LEU A 55 1.30 -6.18 -2.94
N ALA A 56 2.05 -7.23 -2.59
CA ALA A 56 2.29 -8.38 -3.46
C ALA A 56 1.00 -9.16 -3.78
N GLU A 57 0.15 -9.38 -2.76
CA GLU A 57 -1.18 -9.98 -2.95
C GLU A 57 -2.04 -9.15 -3.93
N GLY A 58 -2.06 -7.82 -3.76
CA GLY A 58 -2.80 -6.91 -4.64
C GLY A 58 -2.27 -6.94 -6.08
N TYR A 59 -0.94 -6.93 -6.26
CA TYR A 59 -0.31 -7.07 -7.58
C TYR A 59 -0.71 -8.38 -8.25
N SER A 60 -0.56 -9.50 -7.54
CA SER A 60 -0.86 -10.83 -8.07
C SER A 60 -2.33 -10.96 -8.47
N ALA A 61 -3.26 -10.46 -7.66
CA ALA A 61 -4.68 -10.49 -7.99
C ALA A 61 -5.04 -9.65 -9.23
N LEU A 62 -4.40 -8.48 -9.40
CA LEU A 62 -4.57 -7.64 -10.60
C LEU A 62 -3.97 -8.30 -11.84
N GLU A 63 -2.81 -8.93 -11.70
CA GLU A 63 -2.20 -9.70 -12.78
C GLU A 63 -3.12 -10.85 -13.21
N THR A 64 -3.66 -11.63 -12.26
CA THR A 64 -4.65 -12.67 -12.56
C THR A 64 -5.89 -12.08 -13.25
N LEU A 65 -6.46 -10.99 -12.73
CA LEU A 65 -7.62 -10.34 -13.34
C LEU A 65 -7.36 -9.96 -14.80
N THR A 66 -6.23 -9.30 -15.08
CA THR A 66 -5.90 -8.81 -16.42
C THR A 66 -5.54 -9.94 -17.38
N GLN A 67 -4.79 -10.95 -16.93
CA GLN A 67 -4.42 -12.10 -17.74
C GLN A 67 -5.64 -12.98 -18.05
N ASP A 68 -6.44 -13.34 -17.05
CA ASP A 68 -7.61 -14.20 -17.25
C ASP A 68 -8.66 -13.48 -18.10
N SER A 69 -8.84 -12.18 -17.91
CA SER A 69 -9.75 -11.39 -18.73
C SER A 69 -9.26 -11.24 -20.17
N SER A 70 -7.95 -11.11 -20.42
CA SER A 70 -7.43 -11.03 -21.79
C SER A 70 -7.56 -12.36 -22.55
N LYS A 71 -7.48 -13.50 -21.85
CA LYS A 71 -7.69 -14.85 -22.39
C LYS A 71 -9.17 -15.24 -22.52
N SER A 72 -10.07 -14.51 -21.85
CA SER A 72 -11.49 -14.82 -21.83
C SER A 72 -12.18 -14.42 -23.13
N GLU A 73 -12.89 -15.36 -23.75
CA GLU A 73 -13.74 -15.10 -24.90
C GLU A 73 -15.10 -14.57 -24.45
N GLY A 74 -15.31 -13.27 -24.59
CA GLY A 74 -16.60 -12.63 -24.44
C GLY A 74 -16.89 -12.01 -23.07
N SER A 75 -17.96 -11.21 -23.06
CA SER A 75 -18.29 -10.32 -21.94
C SER A 75 -18.59 -11.03 -20.62
N ALA A 76 -19.29 -12.18 -20.66
CA ALA A 76 -19.71 -12.90 -19.45
C ALA A 76 -18.51 -13.45 -18.66
N ALA A 77 -17.53 -14.05 -19.34
CA ALA A 77 -16.33 -14.59 -18.70
C ALA A 77 -15.46 -13.48 -18.09
N LYS A 78 -15.30 -12.34 -18.80
CA LYS A 78 -14.60 -11.16 -18.25
C LYS A 78 -15.29 -10.60 -17.00
N LEU A 79 -16.62 -10.49 -17.02
CA LEU A 79 -17.38 -10.01 -15.84
C LEU A 79 -17.29 -10.98 -14.65
N GLU A 80 -17.19 -12.28 -14.91
CA GLU A 80 -16.96 -13.27 -13.86
C GLU A 80 -15.59 -13.10 -13.19
N ASN A 81 -14.54 -12.83 -13.98
CA ASN A 81 -13.21 -12.54 -13.42
C ASN A 81 -13.21 -11.23 -12.61
N VAL A 82 -13.93 -10.21 -13.08
CA VAL A 82 -14.15 -8.97 -12.32
C VAL A 82 -14.85 -9.26 -10.99
N ARG A 83 -15.88 -10.11 -10.98
CA ARG A 83 -16.59 -10.48 -9.75
C ARG A 83 -15.67 -11.17 -8.74
N LYS A 84 -14.86 -12.14 -9.17
CA LYS A 84 -13.86 -12.81 -8.31
C LYS A 84 -12.84 -11.81 -7.76
N TYR A 85 -12.40 -10.87 -8.59
CA TYR A 85 -11.51 -9.81 -8.15
C TYR A 85 -12.20 -8.89 -7.13
N ASP A 86 -13.46 -8.51 -7.34
CA ASP A 86 -14.21 -7.65 -6.42
C ASP A 86 -14.37 -8.31 -5.03
N GLU A 87 -14.54 -9.63 -4.97
CA GLU A 87 -14.57 -10.40 -3.72
C GLU A 87 -13.22 -10.33 -2.98
N PHE A 88 -12.11 -10.57 -3.68
CA PHE A 88 -10.76 -10.40 -3.15
C PHE A 88 -10.52 -8.95 -2.68
N TYR A 89 -10.86 -7.99 -3.54
CA TYR A 89 -10.58 -6.56 -3.36
C TYR A 89 -11.22 -6.03 -2.08
N ARG A 90 -12.45 -6.45 -1.74
CA ARG A 90 -13.11 -6.05 -0.49
C ARG A 90 -12.28 -6.39 0.75
N GLY A 91 -11.81 -7.63 0.85
CA GLY A 91 -11.00 -8.07 1.99
C GLY A 91 -9.61 -7.46 2.00
N TRP A 92 -8.97 -7.39 0.82
CA TRP A 92 -7.66 -6.78 0.63
C TRP A 92 -7.66 -5.29 1.01
N ARG A 93 -8.65 -4.54 0.53
CA ARG A 93 -8.81 -3.11 0.82
C ARG A 93 -9.01 -2.85 2.30
N GLN A 94 -9.80 -3.68 3.00
CA GLN A 94 -9.96 -3.54 4.46
C GLN A 94 -8.61 -3.69 5.16
N ARG A 95 -7.82 -4.71 4.80
CA ARG A 95 -6.48 -4.91 5.36
C ARG A 95 -5.52 -3.77 5.02
N LEU A 96 -5.62 -3.17 3.83
CA LEU A 96 -4.85 -1.95 3.50
C LEU A 96 -5.19 -0.78 4.41
N ILE A 97 -6.48 -0.51 4.66
CA ILE A 97 -6.94 0.56 5.55
C ILE A 97 -6.39 0.35 6.96
N GLU A 98 -6.49 -0.88 7.49
CA GLU A 98 -5.98 -1.23 8.81
C GLU A 98 -4.45 -1.07 8.89
N ASN A 99 -3.74 -1.55 7.87
CA ASN A 99 -2.30 -1.48 7.79
C ASN A 99 -1.79 -0.03 7.64
N GLN A 100 -2.55 0.86 7.01
CA GLN A 100 -2.14 2.25 6.82
C GLN A 100 -1.79 2.91 8.15
N PHE A 101 -2.56 2.68 9.22
CA PHE A 101 -2.34 3.35 10.50
C PHE A 101 -0.98 2.96 11.10
N ARG A 102 -0.58 1.70 10.89
CA ARG A 102 0.73 1.19 11.30
C ARG A 102 1.83 1.80 10.43
N VAL A 103 1.64 1.82 9.11
CA VAL A 103 2.59 2.45 8.18
C VAL A 103 2.79 3.92 8.52
N SER A 104 1.71 4.67 8.77
CA SER A 104 1.79 6.08 9.17
C SER A 104 2.55 6.27 10.48
N ARG A 105 2.37 5.35 11.46
CA ARG A 105 3.03 5.41 12.77
C ARG A 105 4.55 5.18 12.67
N TYR A 106 4.97 4.19 11.90
CA TYR A 106 6.38 3.77 11.83
C TYR A 106 7.16 4.43 10.69
N PHE A 107 6.51 4.71 9.56
CA PHE A 107 7.14 5.16 8.31
C PHE A 107 6.63 6.51 7.82
N GLY A 108 5.65 7.11 8.51
CA GLY A 108 5.15 8.44 8.25
C GLY A 108 3.98 8.51 7.26
N ALA A 109 3.28 9.64 7.30
CA ALA A 109 2.04 9.86 6.56
C ALA A 109 2.22 9.81 5.03
N THR A 110 3.37 10.23 4.51
CA THR A 110 3.63 10.24 3.06
C THR A 110 3.64 8.83 2.46
N ILE A 111 4.30 7.86 3.12
CA ILE A 111 4.31 6.46 2.64
C ILE A 111 2.91 5.86 2.77
N SER A 112 2.23 6.10 3.90
CA SER A 112 0.85 5.65 4.10
C SER A 112 -0.10 6.17 3.02
N ALA A 113 0.00 7.45 2.67
CA ALA A 113 -0.84 8.08 1.65
C ALA A 113 -0.62 7.53 0.24
N ASN A 114 0.56 6.98 -0.06
CA ASN A 114 0.81 6.31 -1.33
C ASN A 114 0.17 4.91 -1.41
N ILE A 115 -0.15 4.29 -0.26
CA ILE A 115 -0.83 3.00 -0.22
C ILE A 115 -2.33 3.18 -0.40
N ILE A 116 -2.93 4.03 0.43
CA ILE A 116 -4.36 4.36 0.35
C ILE A 116 -4.61 5.73 0.97
N HIS A 117 -5.35 6.58 0.28
CA HIS A 117 -5.74 7.90 0.78
C HIS A 117 -7.13 7.86 1.43
N LEU A 118 -7.21 7.78 2.77
CA LEU A 118 -8.53 7.60 3.44
C LEU A 118 -9.53 8.75 3.21
N LYS A 119 -9.04 9.96 2.92
CA LYS A 119 -9.92 11.12 2.65
C LYS A 119 -10.65 11.01 1.32
N GLU A 120 -10.24 10.09 0.45
CA GLU A 120 -10.73 9.93 -0.92
C GLU A 120 -11.26 8.50 -1.13
N ILE A 121 -11.78 7.88 -0.07
CA ILE A 121 -12.47 6.57 -0.11
C ILE A 121 -13.85 6.74 -0.77
N GLU A 122 -13.84 7.05 -2.06
CA GLU A 122 -15.02 6.96 -2.90
C GLU A 122 -14.79 5.88 -3.96
N VAL A 123 -15.84 5.09 -4.21
CA VAL A 123 -15.83 4.06 -5.26
C VAL A 123 -15.98 4.74 -6.61
N ALA A 124 -15.20 4.31 -7.59
CA ALA A 124 -15.32 4.78 -8.98
C ALA A 124 -16.77 4.63 -9.45
N LYS A 125 -17.40 5.73 -9.85
CA LYS A 125 -18.68 5.67 -10.56
C LYS A 125 -18.39 5.63 -12.05
N ILE A 126 -18.78 4.55 -12.73
CA ILE A 126 -18.78 4.51 -14.19
C ILE A 126 -19.96 5.38 -14.65
N HIS A 127 -19.67 6.58 -15.18
CA HIS A 127 -20.71 7.51 -15.62
C HIS A 127 -21.16 7.21 -17.05
N ASP A 128 -20.23 6.86 -17.94
CA ASP A 128 -20.50 6.39 -19.31
C ASP A 128 -19.33 5.51 -19.81
N PRO A 129 -19.56 4.22 -20.11
CA PRO A 129 -18.54 3.32 -20.66
C PRO A 129 -17.94 3.75 -22.00
N ALA A 130 -18.66 4.59 -22.77
CA ALA A 130 -18.25 5.08 -24.08
C ALA A 130 -17.53 6.44 -24.02
N ALA A 131 -17.46 7.08 -22.85
CA ALA A 131 -16.73 8.33 -22.68
C ALA A 131 -15.21 8.14 -22.93
N PRO A 132 -14.48 9.22 -23.28
CA PRO A 132 -13.03 9.16 -23.47
C PRO A 132 -12.27 8.66 -22.23
N GLU A 133 -12.78 8.95 -21.03
CA GLU A 133 -12.24 8.49 -19.76
C GLU A 133 -13.36 7.87 -18.89
N PRO A 134 -13.71 6.59 -19.13
CA PRO A 134 -14.82 5.95 -18.43
C PRO A 134 -14.48 5.55 -16.99
N CYS A 135 -13.20 5.63 -16.61
CA CYS A 135 -12.63 5.15 -15.35
C CYS A 135 -11.93 6.27 -14.56
N THR A 136 -12.49 7.48 -14.58
CA THR A 136 -11.99 8.61 -13.78
C THR A 136 -12.33 8.38 -12.31
N LEU A 137 -11.33 8.54 -11.45
CA LEU A 137 -11.46 8.41 -9.99
C LEU A 137 -11.51 9.79 -9.35
N PRO A 138 -12.33 9.99 -8.30
CA PRO A 138 -12.33 11.24 -7.55
C PRO A 138 -10.98 11.49 -6.86
N GLY A 139 -10.57 12.77 -6.79
CA GLY A 139 -9.36 13.25 -6.12
C GLY A 139 -8.44 14.08 -7.02
N ILE A 140 -7.29 14.53 -6.48
CA ILE A 140 -6.28 15.30 -7.22
C ILE A 140 -5.50 14.35 -8.16
N ASP A 141 -5.40 14.71 -9.45
CA ASP A 141 -4.84 13.88 -10.54
C ASP A 141 -3.37 13.44 -10.33
N ASP A 142 -2.62 14.12 -9.46
CA ASP A 142 -1.16 13.99 -9.41
C ASP A 142 -0.65 12.84 -8.52
N SER A 143 -1.51 12.18 -7.74
CA SER A 143 -1.10 11.01 -6.95
C SER A 143 -2.18 9.94 -6.87
N LEU A 144 -2.22 9.06 -7.87
CA LEU A 144 -2.94 7.79 -7.74
C LEU A 144 -2.21 6.92 -6.73
N ASP A 145 -2.82 6.73 -5.56
CA ASP A 145 -2.38 5.72 -4.59
C ASP A 145 -2.62 4.30 -5.15
N MET A 146 -2.05 3.29 -4.49
CA MET A 146 -2.16 1.90 -4.93
C MET A 146 -3.61 1.43 -5.05
N ASN A 147 -4.47 1.82 -4.11
CA ASN A 147 -5.89 1.47 -4.13
C ASN A 147 -6.60 2.08 -5.35
N LYS A 148 -6.31 3.34 -5.70
CA LYS A 148 -6.86 4.00 -6.88
C LYS A 148 -6.38 3.33 -8.17
N LEU A 149 -5.11 2.98 -8.27
CA LEU A 149 -4.58 2.26 -9.43
C LEU A 149 -5.29 0.91 -9.62
N ALA A 150 -5.50 0.17 -8.53
CA ALA A 150 -6.25 -1.09 -8.54
C ALA A 150 -7.68 -0.92 -9.07
N GLU A 151 -8.43 0.05 -8.54
CA GLU A 151 -9.81 0.34 -8.99
C GLU A 151 -9.86 0.76 -10.47
N ARG A 152 -8.89 1.55 -10.93
CA ARG A 152 -8.82 1.98 -12.33
C ARG A 152 -8.60 0.80 -13.26
N ILE A 153 -7.69 -0.13 -12.91
CA ILE A 153 -7.46 -1.36 -13.68
C ILE A 153 -8.73 -2.21 -13.72
N ARG A 154 -9.38 -2.43 -12.56
CA ARG A 154 -10.64 -3.17 -12.45
C ARG A 154 -11.74 -2.56 -13.33
N CYS A 155 -11.87 -1.24 -13.33
CA CYS A 155 -12.81 -0.52 -14.19
C CYS A 155 -12.50 -0.75 -15.68
N LEU A 156 -11.24 -0.60 -16.11
CA LEU A 156 -10.86 -0.81 -17.51
C LEU A 156 -11.12 -2.25 -17.98
N VAL A 157 -10.93 -3.24 -17.12
CA VAL A 157 -11.30 -4.64 -17.43
C VAL A 157 -12.82 -4.80 -17.59
N THR A 158 -13.61 -4.10 -16.77
CA THR A 158 -15.07 -4.05 -16.92
C THR A 158 -15.47 -3.42 -18.27
N ILE A 159 -14.78 -2.36 -18.69
CA ILE A 159 -14.97 -1.72 -20.00
C ILE A 159 -14.59 -2.67 -21.15
N SER A 160 -13.58 -3.52 -21.00
CA SER A 160 -13.28 -4.57 -21.99
C SER A 160 -14.47 -5.53 -22.19
N ALA A 161 -15.22 -5.86 -21.13
CA ALA A 161 -16.42 -6.68 -21.26
C ALA A 161 -17.56 -5.94 -21.98
N PHE A 162 -17.69 -4.62 -21.75
CA PHE A 162 -18.64 -3.78 -22.49
C PHE A 162 -18.34 -3.80 -23.99
N TRP A 163 -17.08 -3.59 -24.39
CA TRP A 163 -16.69 -3.60 -25.80
C TRP A 163 -16.88 -4.97 -26.46
N ASP A 164 -16.58 -6.07 -25.76
CA ASP A 164 -16.86 -7.42 -26.28
C ASP A 164 -18.35 -7.64 -26.54
N ARG A 165 -19.23 -7.16 -25.65
CA ARG A 165 -20.67 -7.22 -25.86
C ARG A 165 -21.10 -6.36 -27.05
N ARG A 166 -20.52 -5.16 -27.20
CA ARG A 166 -20.81 -4.28 -28.33
C ARG A 166 -20.40 -4.91 -29.65
N GLN A 167 -19.23 -5.54 -29.71
CA GLN A 167 -18.74 -6.24 -30.91
C GLN A 167 -19.72 -7.32 -31.40
N GLN A 168 -20.36 -8.05 -30.49
CA GLN A 168 -21.35 -9.08 -30.84
C GLN A 168 -22.65 -8.51 -31.43
N SER A 169 -22.92 -7.22 -31.21
CA SER A 169 -24.14 -6.54 -31.67
C SER A 169 -23.98 -5.74 -32.96
N VAL A 170 -22.77 -5.66 -33.50
CA VAL A 170 -22.43 -4.79 -34.63
C VAL A 170 -22.78 -5.45 -35.94
N ASN A 171 -23.24 -4.64 -36.88
CA ASN A 171 -23.49 -5.11 -38.24
C ASN A 171 -22.16 -5.49 -38.90
N PRO A 172 -21.95 -6.75 -39.32
CA PRO A 172 -20.70 -7.18 -39.95
C PRO A 172 -20.42 -6.50 -41.30
N HIS A 173 -21.39 -5.79 -41.87
CA HIS A 173 -21.23 -5.00 -43.09
C HIS A 173 -20.93 -3.51 -42.83
N ASP A 174 -21.01 -3.04 -41.59
CA ASP A 174 -20.61 -1.68 -41.21
C ASP A 174 -19.12 -1.69 -40.84
N LEU A 175 -18.28 -1.37 -41.82
CA LEU A 175 -16.82 -1.36 -41.67
C LEU A 175 -16.34 -0.22 -40.76
N ASP A 176 -17.02 0.93 -40.78
CA ASP A 176 -16.65 2.10 -39.99
C ASP A 176 -16.92 1.87 -38.49
N GLU A 177 -18.05 1.23 -38.18
CA GLU A 177 -18.39 0.84 -36.81
C GLU A 177 -17.41 -0.22 -36.27
N GLN A 178 -17.06 -1.22 -37.09
CA GLN A 178 -16.07 -2.25 -36.73
C GLN A 178 -14.69 -1.66 -36.46
N LEU A 179 -14.21 -0.76 -37.32
CA LEU A 179 -12.92 -0.08 -37.15
C LEU A 179 -12.90 0.76 -35.86
N THR A 180 -14.00 1.45 -35.56
CA THR A 180 -14.14 2.25 -34.34
C THR A 180 -14.07 1.38 -33.10
N LEU A 181 -14.73 0.22 -33.10
CA LEU A 181 -14.71 -0.70 -31.97
C LEU A 181 -13.36 -1.35 -31.74
N GLU A 182 -12.71 -1.83 -32.80
CA GLU A 182 -11.36 -2.37 -32.71
C GLU A 182 -10.36 -1.33 -32.17
N ARG A 183 -10.49 -0.08 -32.60
CA ARG A 183 -9.70 1.03 -32.05
C ARG A 183 -9.96 1.24 -30.56
N SER A 184 -11.22 1.28 -30.13
CA SER A 184 -11.58 1.44 -28.71
C SER A 184 -11.08 0.28 -27.85
N ARG A 185 -11.16 -0.97 -28.34
CA ARG A 185 -10.61 -2.16 -27.67
C ARG A 185 -9.10 -2.09 -27.54
N SER A 186 -8.41 -1.69 -28.61
CA SER A 186 -6.95 -1.51 -28.62
C SER A 186 -6.51 -0.45 -27.61
N ILE A 187 -7.17 0.72 -27.61
CA ILE A 187 -6.90 1.80 -26.65
C ILE A 187 -7.13 1.33 -25.21
N ASN A 188 -8.24 0.63 -24.94
CA ASN A 188 -8.54 0.13 -23.60
C ASN A 188 -7.51 -0.89 -23.13
N THR A 189 -7.06 -1.78 -24.01
CA THR A 189 -6.02 -2.79 -23.73
C THR A 189 -4.69 -2.12 -23.38
N GLU A 190 -4.29 -1.12 -24.16
CA GLU A 190 -3.09 -0.33 -23.89
C GLU A 190 -3.20 0.47 -22.58
N ASN A 191 -4.38 1.00 -22.27
CA ASN A 191 -4.65 1.66 -20.99
C ASN A 191 -4.49 0.69 -19.81
N ILE A 192 -5.04 -0.52 -19.89
CA ILE A 192 -4.84 -1.56 -18.85
C ILE A 192 -3.35 -1.81 -18.64
N ARG A 193 -2.59 -2.02 -19.73
CA ARG A 193 -1.14 -2.28 -19.66
C ARG A 193 -0.38 -1.12 -18.99
N ARG A 194 -0.69 0.13 -19.37
CA ARG A 194 -0.06 1.31 -18.75
C ARG A 194 -0.38 1.41 -17.26
N GLN A 195 -1.62 1.17 -16.88
CA GLN A 195 -2.01 1.21 -15.46
C GLN A 195 -1.35 0.10 -14.64
N MET A 196 -1.16 -1.10 -15.20
CA MET A 196 -0.38 -2.17 -14.57
C MET A 196 1.08 -1.75 -14.33
N ILE A 197 1.71 -1.09 -15.30
CA ILE A 197 3.08 -0.55 -15.14
C ILE A 197 3.12 0.54 -14.06
N SER A 198 2.14 1.44 -14.02
CA SER A 198 2.03 2.46 -12.97
C SER A 198 1.84 1.85 -11.58
N TYR A 199 1.07 0.76 -11.49
CA TYR A 199 0.87 -0.01 -10.26
C TYR A 199 2.18 -0.66 -9.80
N GLU A 200 2.92 -1.33 -10.70
CA GLU A 200 4.22 -1.92 -10.40
C GLU A 200 5.25 -0.86 -9.95
N ALA A 201 5.32 0.27 -10.65
CA ALA A 201 6.20 1.37 -10.28
C ALA A 201 5.87 1.91 -8.87
N SER A 202 4.58 2.05 -8.55
CA SER A 202 4.13 2.49 -7.22
C SER A 202 4.41 1.45 -6.13
N TYR A 203 4.21 0.16 -6.43
CA TYR A 203 4.59 -0.95 -5.56
C TYR A 203 6.07 -0.88 -5.18
N VAL A 204 6.96 -0.83 -6.17
CA VAL A 204 8.42 -0.75 -5.95
C VAL A 204 8.81 0.53 -5.21
N ARG A 205 8.20 1.66 -5.55
CA ARG A 205 8.44 2.95 -4.87
C ARG A 205 8.08 2.87 -3.39
N ILE A 206 6.97 2.24 -3.03
CA ILE A 206 6.57 2.06 -1.63
C ILE A 206 7.54 1.14 -0.89
N LEU A 207 7.92 0.01 -1.49
CA LEU A 207 8.90 -0.91 -0.87
C LEU A 207 10.24 -0.24 -0.59
N ARG A 208 10.77 0.53 -1.56
CA ARG A 208 11.99 1.33 -1.37
C ARG A 208 11.80 2.38 -0.28
N GLY A 209 10.66 3.05 -0.25
CA GLY A 209 10.32 4.00 0.80
C GLY A 209 10.31 3.36 2.19
N LEU A 210 9.77 2.15 2.33
CA LEU A 210 9.81 1.40 3.58
C LEU A 210 11.24 1.05 3.98
N ASP A 211 12.06 0.51 3.07
CA ASP A 211 13.46 0.16 3.35
C ASP A 211 14.31 1.37 3.75
N ASP A 212 14.19 2.48 3.01
CA ASP A 212 14.92 3.71 3.29
C ASP A 212 14.60 4.24 4.69
N ARG A 213 13.32 4.22 5.06
CA ARG A 213 12.86 4.74 6.36
C ARG A 213 13.18 3.77 7.47
N PHE A 214 13.10 2.47 7.23
CA PHE A 214 13.56 1.46 8.18
C PHE A 214 15.05 1.59 8.47
N SER A 215 15.87 1.80 7.44
CA SER A 215 17.30 2.08 7.57
C SER A 215 17.55 3.38 8.36
N ALA A 216 16.79 4.44 8.08
CA ALA A 216 16.90 5.71 8.80
C ALA A 216 16.49 5.62 10.28
N LEU A 217 15.68 4.63 10.67
CA LEU A 217 15.33 4.34 12.07
C LEU A 217 16.46 3.65 12.84
N GLY A 218 17.58 3.29 12.18
CA GLY A 218 18.74 2.67 12.82
C GLY A 218 18.80 1.15 12.68
N ALA A 219 17.95 0.55 11.84
CA ALA A 219 18.05 -0.86 11.50
C ALA A 219 19.36 -1.14 10.74
N LYS A 220 20.14 -2.13 11.21
CA LYS A 220 21.36 -2.56 10.51
C LYS A 220 20.98 -3.39 9.29
N ARG A 221 21.52 -3.02 8.13
CA ARG A 221 21.48 -3.89 6.94
C ARG A 221 22.36 -5.11 7.21
N VAL A 222 21.80 -6.30 7.04
CA VAL A 222 22.61 -7.53 6.97
C VAL A 222 23.19 -7.56 5.56
N LEU A 223 24.51 -7.40 5.47
CA LEU A 223 25.29 -7.55 4.23
C LEU A 223 25.49 -9.03 3.92
#